data_AF-A0A6P1EAK8-F1
#
_entry.id   AF-A0A6P1EAK8-F1
#
_cell.length_a   1.000
_cell.length_b   1.000
_cell.length_c   1.000
_cell.angle_alpha   90.00
_cell.angle_beta   90.00
_cell.angle_gamma   90.00
#
_symmetry.space_group_name_H-M   'P 1'
#
loop_
_entity.id
_entity.type
_entity.pdbx_description
1 polymer ?
#
loop_
_entity_poly.entity_id
_entity_poly.type
_entity_poly.pdbx_seq_one_letter_code
_entity_poly.pdbx_strand_id
1 'polypeptide(L)'
;MRSSTDRNASRLLELKVAQVRMARAAAIEQERQGAHRRRQADALRRQALETVERAIPLPEQGLTRTTLYDRLRTLAVARAHALELQQTAGELEGEASAYTEQAQDLTRQARDHQRKQSKLEHWQQRERQAQARQRQQRQYQHQLEDVSCRPRHPQ
;
A
#
# COMPACT_ATOMS: atom_id res chain seq x y z
N MET A 1 -1.89 35.37 -19.05
CA MET A 1 -1.92 33.98 -19.55
C MET A 1 -0.75 33.21 -18.93
N ARG A 2 -0.95 32.00 -18.39
CA ARG A 2 0.15 31.17 -17.88
C ARG A 2 0.97 30.60 -19.05
N SER A 3 2.29 30.62 -18.93
CA SER A 3 3.20 30.07 -19.95
C SER A 3 2.91 28.57 -20.17
N SER A 4 3.27 28.03 -21.33
CA SER A 4 3.12 26.60 -21.63
C SER A 4 3.88 25.73 -20.61
N THR A 5 5.04 26.20 -20.15
CA THR A 5 5.89 25.55 -19.15
C THR A 5 5.22 25.46 -17.78
N ASP A 6 4.54 26.51 -17.31
CA ASP A 6 3.78 26.51 -16.05
C ASP A 6 2.66 25.47 -16.04
N ARG A 7 1.94 25.33 -17.16
CA ARG A 7 0.86 24.34 -17.31
C ARG A 7 1.39 22.92 -17.25
N ASN A 8 2.51 22.66 -17.92
CA ASN A 8 3.16 21.35 -17.91
C ASN A 8 3.70 20.99 -16.51
N ALA A 9 4.25 21.96 -15.78
CA ALA A 9 4.72 21.76 -14.42
C ALA A 9 3.58 21.42 -13.44
N SER A 10 2.44 22.11 -13.53
CA SER A 10 1.25 21.79 -12.71
C SER A 10 0.70 20.39 -13.02
N ARG A 11 0.61 20.03 -14.31
CA ARG A 11 0.14 18.70 -14.73
C ARG A 11 1.06 17.57 -14.25
N LEU A 12 2.38 17.79 -14.27
CA LEU A 12 3.34 16.81 -13.76
C LEU A 12 3.19 16.62 -12.24
N LEU A 13 2.93 17.69 -11.49
CA LEU A 13 2.68 17.61 -10.06
C LEU A 13 1.39 16.82 -9.76
N GLU A 14 0.29 17.15 -10.43
CA GLU A 14 -0.98 16.43 -10.31
C GLU A 14 -0.83 14.94 -10.60
N LEU A 15 -0.07 14.60 -11.64
CA LEU A 15 0.24 13.22 -11.99
C LEU A 15 1.03 12.51 -10.88
N LYS A 16 2.00 13.18 -10.24
CA LYS A 16 2.73 12.59 -9.11
C LYS A 16 1.84 12.39 -7.89
N VAL A 17 0.97 13.35 -7.57
CA VAL A 17 -0.03 13.20 -6.50
C VAL A 17 -0.95 12.02 -6.77
N ALA A 18 -1.45 11.87 -8.00
CA ALA A 18 -2.27 10.73 -8.40
C ALA A 18 -1.51 9.40 -8.26
N GLN A 19 -0.26 9.33 -8.72
CA GLN A 19 0.59 8.14 -8.58
C GLN A 19 0.81 7.73 -7.11
N VAL A 20 1.05 8.69 -6.20
CA VAL A 20 1.15 8.40 -4.76
C VAL A 20 -0.16 7.80 -4.24
N ARG A 21 -1.30 8.40 -4.57
CA ARG A 21 -2.61 7.93 -4.11
C ARG A 21 -2.91 6.53 -4.62
N MET A 22 -2.67 6.28 -5.91
CA MET A 22 -2.89 4.97 -6.53
C MET A 22 -1.99 3.89 -5.92
N ALA A 23 -0.68 4.16 -5.77
CA ALA A 23 0.24 3.20 -5.18
C ALA A 23 -0.12 2.86 -3.72
N ARG A 24 -0.54 3.85 -2.92
CA ARG A 24 -1.02 3.61 -1.55
C ARG A 24 -2.32 2.81 -1.51
N ALA A 25 -3.28 3.14 -2.38
CA ALA A 25 -4.53 2.39 -2.45
C ALA A 25 -4.28 0.93 -2.85
N ALA A 26 -3.41 0.70 -3.83
CA ALA A 26 -2.99 -0.63 -4.24
C ALA A 26 -2.29 -1.38 -3.08
N ALA A 27 -1.39 -0.73 -2.33
CA ALA A 27 -0.74 -1.35 -1.18
C ALA A 27 -1.75 -1.81 -0.11
N ILE A 28 -2.71 -0.95 0.24
CA ILE A 28 -3.78 -1.28 1.20
C ILE A 28 -4.61 -2.46 0.71
N GLU A 29 -4.91 -2.50 -0.58
CA GLU A 29 -5.67 -3.60 -1.17
C GLU A 29 -4.90 -4.92 -1.08
N GLN A 30 -3.60 -4.91 -1.38
CA GLN A 30 -2.75 -6.10 -1.23
C GLN A 30 -2.64 -6.56 0.24
N GLU A 31 -2.53 -5.63 1.20
CA GLU A 31 -2.55 -5.97 2.63
C GLU A 31 -3.87 -6.64 3.04
N ARG A 32 -5.00 -6.16 2.53
CA ARG A 32 -6.32 -6.74 2.77
C ARG A 32 -6.43 -8.14 2.20
N GLN A 33 -5.93 -8.36 0.98
CA GLN A 33 -5.92 -9.68 0.35
C GLN A 33 -5.04 -10.65 1.15
N GLY A 34 -3.82 -10.25 1.52
CA GLY A 34 -2.96 -11.05 2.39
C GLY A 34 -3.59 -11.37 3.76
N ALA A 35 -4.26 -10.39 4.38
CA ALA A 35 -4.98 -10.61 5.64
C ALA A 35 -6.19 -11.54 5.49
N HIS A 36 -6.87 -11.51 4.34
CA HIS A 36 -7.95 -12.45 4.04
C HIS A 36 -7.41 -13.89 3.91
N ARG A 37 -6.32 -14.08 3.16
CA ARG A 37 -5.66 -15.39 2.99
C ARG A 37 -5.16 -15.97 4.31
N ARG A 38 -4.52 -15.16 5.17
CA ARG A 38 -4.14 -15.58 6.55
C ARG A 38 -5.33 -16.06 7.36
N ARG A 39 -6.44 -15.32 7.36
CA ARG A 39 -7.65 -15.72 8.10
C ARG A 39 -8.23 -17.03 7.59
N GLN A 40 -8.18 -17.28 6.28
CA GLN A 40 -8.59 -18.56 5.70
C GLN A 40 -7.64 -19.69 6.14
N ALA A 41 -6.32 -19.48 6.09
CA ALA A 41 -5.34 -20.45 6.58
C ALA A 41 -5.57 -20.80 8.06
N ASP A 42 -5.81 -19.80 8.91
CA ASP A 42 -6.08 -20.00 10.34
C ASP A 42 -7.41 -20.70 10.60
N ALA A 43 -8.42 -20.49 9.74
CA ALA A 43 -9.67 -21.23 9.80
C ALA A 43 -9.45 -22.71 9.45
N LEU A 44 -8.70 -23.01 8.39
CA LEU A 44 -8.36 -24.39 8.01
C LEU A 44 -7.51 -25.10 9.07
N ARG A 45 -6.57 -24.40 9.71
CA ARG A 45 -5.78 -24.94 10.83
C ARG A 45 -6.66 -25.32 12.02
N ARG A 46 -7.60 -24.45 12.38
CA ARG A 46 -8.57 -24.76 13.44
C ARG A 46 -9.46 -25.95 13.08
N GLN A 47 -9.96 -25.98 11.83
CA GLN A 47 -10.74 -27.11 11.33
C GLN A 47 -9.93 -28.43 11.35
N ALA A 48 -8.65 -28.40 11.00
CA ALA A 48 -7.77 -29.56 11.05
C ALA A 48 -7.63 -30.09 12.49
N LEU A 49 -7.43 -29.21 13.47
CA LEU A 49 -7.37 -29.56 14.88
C LEU A 49 -8.69 -30.18 15.36
N GLU A 50 -9.82 -29.53 15.08
CA GLU A 50 -11.15 -30.04 15.43
C GLU A 50 -11.44 -31.41 14.80
N THR A 51 -11.00 -31.62 13.56
CA THR A 51 -11.17 -32.91 12.85
C THR A 51 -10.45 -34.03 13.59
N VAL A 52 -9.22 -33.79 14.04
CA VAL A 52 -8.46 -34.78 14.80
C VAL A 52 -9.07 -34.98 16.18
N GLU A 53 -9.37 -33.91 16.91
CA GLU A 53 -9.92 -33.97 18.27
C GLU A 53 -11.21 -34.78 18.34
N ARG A 54 -12.13 -34.56 17.38
CA ARG A 54 -13.40 -35.32 17.30
C ARG A 54 -13.20 -36.80 16.98
N ALA A 55 -12.09 -37.15 16.35
CA ALA A 55 -11.80 -38.52 15.93
C ALA A 55 -10.94 -39.29 16.95
N ILE A 56 -10.43 -38.65 18.01
CA ILE A 56 -9.67 -39.33 19.07
C ILE A 56 -10.63 -40.29 19.80
N PRO A 57 -10.36 -41.61 19.78
CA PRO A 57 -11.20 -42.56 20.49
C PRO A 57 -11.03 -42.38 22.01
N LEU A 58 -12.14 -42.36 22.74
CA LEU A 58 -12.13 -42.39 24.20
C LEU A 58 -11.66 -43.77 24.70
N PRO A 59 -10.90 -43.82 25.80
CA PRO A 59 -10.47 -45.08 26.39
C PRO A 59 -11.67 -45.81 27.00
N GLU A 60 -12.05 -46.93 26.40
CA GLU A 60 -13.12 -47.81 26.86
C GLU A 60 -12.58 -49.23 27.08
N GLN A 61 -13.02 -49.87 28.16
CA GLN A 61 -12.65 -51.25 28.47
C GLN A 61 -13.60 -52.22 27.74
N GLY A 62 -13.09 -53.40 27.35
CA GLY A 62 -13.90 -54.45 26.74
C GLY A 62 -14.21 -54.29 25.24
N LEU A 63 -13.47 -53.45 24.52
CA LEU A 63 -13.58 -53.34 23.06
C LEU A 63 -13.20 -54.66 22.38
N THR A 64 -14.01 -55.09 21.42
CA THR A 64 -13.63 -56.19 20.53
C THR A 64 -12.53 -55.74 19.57
N ARG A 65 -11.76 -56.71 19.06
CA ARG A 65 -10.69 -56.44 18.09
C ARG A 65 -11.20 -55.65 16.89
N THR A 66 -12.38 -55.99 16.36
CA THR A 66 -12.98 -55.32 15.19
C THR A 66 -13.33 -53.86 15.47
N THR A 67 -13.99 -53.57 16.60
CA THR A 67 -14.36 -52.18 16.95
C THR A 67 -13.14 -51.30 17.21
N LEU A 68 -12.05 -51.87 17.77
CA LEU A 68 -10.78 -51.17 17.91
C LEU A 68 -10.20 -50.78 16.53
N TYR A 69 -10.17 -51.71 15.57
CA TYR A 69 -9.66 -51.40 14.23
C TYR A 69 -10.51 -50.38 13.48
N ASP A 70 -11.84 -50.46 13.59
CA ASP A 70 -12.74 -49.48 12.96
C ASP A 70 -12.52 -48.07 13.53
N ARG A 71 -12.34 -47.94 14.85
CA ARG A 71 -11.99 -46.67 15.49
C ARG A 71 -10.64 -46.13 15.03
N LEU A 72 -9.61 -46.98 14.99
CA LEU A 72 -8.29 -46.60 14.50
C LEU A 72 -8.31 -46.18 13.02
N ARG A 73 -9.13 -46.85 12.20
CA ARG A 73 -9.36 -46.46 10.80
C ARG A 73 -9.99 -45.08 10.71
N THR A 74 -11.02 -44.79 11.49
CA THR A 74 -11.65 -43.46 11.55
C THR A 74 -10.64 -42.39 11.95
N LEU A 75 -9.82 -42.64 12.98
CA LEU A 75 -8.76 -41.73 13.39
C LEU A 75 -7.71 -41.51 12.28
N ALA A 76 -7.31 -42.57 11.57
CA ALA A 76 -6.35 -42.47 10.47
C ALA A 76 -6.90 -41.60 9.33
N VAL A 77 -8.17 -41.77 8.96
CA VAL A 77 -8.85 -40.94 7.94
C VAL A 77 -8.94 -39.48 8.40
N ALA A 78 -9.32 -39.23 9.64
CA ALA A 78 -9.39 -37.89 10.21
C ALA A 78 -8.02 -37.18 10.21
N ARG A 79 -6.94 -37.91 10.54
CA ARG A 79 -5.57 -37.39 10.48
C ARG A 79 -5.13 -37.08 9.05
N ALA A 80 -5.46 -37.95 8.08
CA ALA A 80 -5.16 -37.70 6.68
C ALA A 80 -5.86 -36.41 6.19
N HIS A 81 -7.15 -36.26 6.48
CA HIS A 81 -7.90 -35.05 6.15
C HIS A 81 -7.33 -33.80 6.85
N ALA A 82 -6.95 -33.90 8.12
CA ALA A 82 -6.32 -32.80 8.83
C ALA A 82 -4.98 -32.38 8.22
N LEU A 83 -4.17 -33.32 7.72
CA LEU A 83 -2.93 -33.03 7.02
C LEU A 83 -3.19 -32.29 5.69
N GLU A 84 -4.20 -32.69 4.93
CA GLU A 84 -4.60 -32.00 3.70
C GLU A 84 -5.04 -30.55 3.97
N LEU A 85 -5.83 -30.34 5.03
CA LEU A 85 -6.23 -28.99 5.48
C LEU A 85 -5.02 -28.16 5.90
N GLN A 86 -4.05 -28.75 6.61
CA GLN A 86 -2.81 -28.07 7.01
C GLN A 86 -1.94 -27.70 5.81
N GLN A 87 -1.84 -28.58 4.81
CA GLN A 87 -1.12 -28.29 3.57
C GLN A 87 -1.77 -27.11 2.85
N THR A 88 -3.09 -27.15 2.68
CA THR A 88 -3.85 -26.06 2.05
C THR A 88 -3.69 -24.74 2.82
N ALA A 89 -3.67 -24.79 4.15
CA ALA A 89 -3.40 -23.63 4.98
C ALA A 89 -1.98 -23.07 4.77
N GLY A 90 -0.98 -23.94 4.58
CA GLY A 90 0.39 -23.55 4.26
C GLY A 90 0.49 -22.84 2.91
N GLU A 91 -0.21 -23.35 1.89
CA GLU A 91 -0.29 -22.70 0.57
C GLU A 91 -0.90 -21.29 0.66
N LEU A 92 -2.01 -21.14 1.39
CA LEU A 92 -2.65 -19.83 1.63
C LEU A 92 -1.76 -18.86 2.41
N GLU A 93 -0.94 -19.35 3.34
CA GLU A 93 0.02 -18.52 4.07
C GLU A 93 1.19 -18.09 3.17
N GLY A 94 1.62 -18.95 2.25
CA GLY A 94 2.55 -18.61 1.19
C GLY A 94 2.00 -17.50 0.29
N GLU A 95 0.76 -17.65 -0.19
CA GLU A 95 0.06 -16.60 -0.94
C GLU A 95 -0.03 -15.29 -0.16
N ALA A 96 -0.41 -15.36 1.13
CA ALA A 96 -0.50 -14.18 1.98
C ALA A 96 0.83 -13.44 2.16
N SER A 97 1.93 -14.20 2.20
CA SER A 97 3.28 -13.65 2.28
C SER A 97 3.62 -12.90 0.99
N ALA A 98 3.33 -13.48 -0.18
CA ALA A 98 3.52 -12.81 -1.47
C ALA A 98 2.71 -11.50 -1.58
N TYR A 99 1.45 -11.49 -1.12
CA TYR A 99 0.65 -10.25 -1.04
C TYR A 99 1.27 -9.19 -0.12
N THR A 100 1.87 -9.62 0.99
CA THR A 100 2.52 -8.73 1.95
C THR A 100 3.79 -8.11 1.35
N GLU A 101 4.58 -8.88 0.62
CA GLU A 101 5.76 -8.39 -0.11
C GLU A 101 5.36 -7.37 -1.18
N GLN A 102 4.33 -7.67 -1.98
CA GLN A 102 3.79 -6.73 -2.97
C GLN A 102 3.30 -5.42 -2.34
N ALA A 103 2.62 -5.49 -1.20
CA ALA A 103 2.20 -4.30 -0.46
C ALA A 103 3.38 -3.44 0.01
N GLN A 104 4.46 -4.07 0.48
CA GLN A 104 5.68 -3.37 0.88
C GLN A 104 6.34 -2.67 -0.32
N ASP A 105 6.39 -3.33 -1.48
CA ASP A 105 6.92 -2.73 -2.71
C ASP A 105 6.09 -1.54 -3.19
N LEU A 106 4.76 -1.66 -3.18
CA LEU A 106 3.86 -0.56 -3.51
C LEU A 106 4.01 0.61 -2.51
N THR A 107 4.24 0.32 -1.24
CA THR A 107 4.52 1.33 -0.22
C THR A 107 5.86 2.04 -0.49
N ARG A 108 6.90 1.30 -0.89
CA ARG A 108 8.18 1.87 -1.32
C ARG A 108 8.00 2.77 -2.54
N GLN A 109 7.28 2.31 -3.57
CA GLN A 109 6.95 3.09 -4.76
C GLN A 109 6.19 4.38 -4.41
N ALA A 110 5.18 4.30 -3.54
CA ALA A 110 4.44 5.47 -3.07
C ALA A 110 5.35 6.51 -2.41
N ARG A 111 6.31 6.08 -1.58
CA ARG A 111 7.30 6.97 -0.95
C ARG A 111 8.20 7.63 -1.99
N ASP A 112 8.62 6.90 -3.03
CA ASP A 112 9.44 7.47 -4.10
C ASP A 112 8.67 8.47 -4.97
N HIS A 113 7.40 8.20 -5.28
CA HIS A 113 6.52 9.18 -5.92
C HIS A 113 6.34 10.43 -5.07
N GLN A 114 6.17 10.27 -3.75
CA GLN A 114 6.03 11.39 -2.81
C GLN A 114 7.31 12.23 -2.75
N ARG A 115 8.49 11.61 -2.72
CA ARG A 115 9.78 12.34 -2.79
C ARG A 115 9.90 13.16 -4.08
N LYS A 116 9.48 12.58 -5.22
CA LYS A 116 9.46 13.29 -6.50
C LYS A 116 8.46 14.45 -6.50
N GLN A 117 7.28 14.25 -5.92
CA GLN A 117 6.27 15.29 -5.72
C GLN A 117 6.85 16.47 -4.93
N SER A 118 7.43 16.22 -3.75
CA SER A 118 8.00 17.28 -2.89
C SER A 118 9.14 18.03 -3.56
N LYS A 119 9.97 17.34 -4.37
CA LYS A 119 10.99 18.01 -5.19
C LYS A 119 10.36 18.97 -6.20
N LEU A 120 9.32 18.54 -6.93
CA LEU A 120 8.64 19.39 -7.90
C LEU A 120 7.97 20.60 -7.24
N GLU A 121 7.34 20.41 -6.09
CA GLU A 121 6.74 21.50 -5.29
C GLU A 121 7.80 22.53 -4.89
N HIS A 122 8.95 22.07 -4.39
CA HIS A 122 10.07 22.94 -4.04
C HIS A 122 10.58 23.76 -5.23
N TRP A 123 10.77 23.12 -6.40
CA TRP A 123 11.20 23.82 -7.60
C TRP A 123 10.19 24.87 -8.07
N GLN A 124 8.90 24.53 -8.10
CA GLN A 124 7.84 25.47 -8.45
C GLN A 124 7.75 26.64 -7.47
N GLN A 125 7.94 26.39 -6.18
CA GLN A 125 7.95 27.45 -5.18
C GLN A 125 9.13 28.41 -5.41
N ARG A 126 10.32 27.86 -5.64
CA ARG A 126 11.52 28.66 -5.93
C ARG A 126 11.38 29.50 -7.19
N GLU A 127 10.80 28.93 -8.24
CA GLU A 127 10.53 29.65 -9.49
C GLU A 127 9.51 30.79 -9.28
N ARG A 128 8.39 30.52 -8.59
CA ARG A 128 7.40 31.56 -8.24
C ARG A 128 8.03 32.70 -7.44
N GLN A 129 8.90 32.39 -6.48
CA GLN A 129 9.62 33.41 -5.70
C GLN A 129 10.58 34.23 -6.57
N ALA A 130 11.30 33.59 -7.49
CA ALA A 130 12.18 34.29 -8.42
C ALA A 130 11.40 35.23 -9.35
N GLN A 131 10.28 34.76 -9.92
CA GLN A 131 9.40 35.58 -10.74
C GLN A 131 8.79 36.74 -9.96
N ALA A 132 8.36 36.52 -8.71
CA ALA A 132 7.83 37.58 -7.85
C ALA A 132 8.89 38.67 -7.57
N ARG A 133 10.13 38.29 -7.24
CA ARG A 133 11.24 39.23 -7.06
C ARG A 133 11.53 40.02 -8.32
N GLN A 134 11.55 39.37 -9.48
CA GLN A 134 11.80 40.05 -10.76
C GLN A 134 10.69 41.06 -11.08
N ARG A 135 9.42 40.72 -10.82
CA ARG A 135 8.28 41.64 -11.00
C ARG A 135 8.39 42.86 -10.08
N GLN A 136 8.73 42.65 -8.80
CA GLN A 136 8.98 43.74 -7.86
C GLN A 136 10.12 44.66 -8.32
N GLN A 137 11.25 44.09 -8.77
CA GLN A 137 12.38 44.87 -9.27
C GLN A 137 12.00 45.71 -10.48
N ARG A 138 11.27 45.14 -11.45
CA ARG A 138 10.80 45.89 -12.62
C ARG A 138 9.84 47.01 -12.23
N GLN A 139 8.91 46.75 -11.31
CA GLN A 139 7.99 47.78 -10.79
C GLN A 139 8.75 48.91 -10.11
N TYR A 140 9.75 48.58 -9.29
CA TYR A 140 10.59 49.57 -8.63
C TYR A 140 11.41 50.40 -9.62
N GLN A 141 12.01 49.77 -10.64
CA GLN A 141 12.73 50.47 -11.71
C GLN A 141 11.82 51.44 -12.47
N HIS A 142 10.63 50.99 -12.88
CA HIS A 142 9.64 51.87 -13.52
C HIS A 142 9.25 53.06 -12.62
N GLN A 143 9.06 52.84 -11.32
CA GLN A 143 8.79 53.95 -10.39
C GLN A 143 9.94 54.96 -10.31
N LEU A 144 11.20 54.50 -10.33
CA LEU A 144 12.36 55.38 -10.35
C LEU A 144 12.45 56.17 -11.66
N GLU A 145 12.22 55.52 -12.79
CA GLU A 145 12.18 56.15 -14.11
C GLU A 145 11.08 57.22 -14.17
N ASP A 146 9.87 56.90 -13.72
CA ASP A 146 8.74 57.83 -13.64
C ASP A 146 9.04 59.06 -12.77
N VAL A 147 9.75 58.88 -11.64
CA VAL A 147 10.18 59.99 -10.78
C VAL A 147 11.25 60.84 -11.46
N SER A 148 12.19 60.23 -12.17
CA SER A 148 13.25 60.95 -12.89
C SER A 148 12.74 61.74 -14.10
N CYS A 149 11.69 61.26 -14.76
CA CYS A 149 11.11 61.86 -15.97
C CYS A 149 10.03 62.91 -15.67
N ARG A 150 9.70 63.18 -14.39
CA ARG A 150 8.78 64.27 -14.02
C ARG A 150 9.43 65.63 -14.32
N PRO A 151 8.77 66.52 -15.08
CA PRO A 151 9.27 67.86 -15.31
C PRO A 151 9.44 68.56 -13.95
N ARG A 152 10.65 69.03 -13.64
CA ARG A 152 10.84 70.00 -12.56
C ARG A 152 10.19 71.29 -13.05
N HIS A 153 8.94 71.54 -12.68
CA HIS A 153 8.38 72.87 -12.82
C HIS A 153 9.13 73.80 -11.86
N PRO A 154 9.86 74.81 -12.35
CA PRO A 154 10.34 75.86 -11.48
C PRO A 154 9.11 76.68 -11.05
N GLN A 155 8.99 76.92 -9.74
CA GLN A 155 8.15 77.98 -9.20
C GLN A 155 8.85 79.32 -9.40
#